data_AF-A0A5J4QDZ3-F1
#
_entry.id   AF-A0A5J4QDZ3-F1
#
_cell.length_a   1.000
_cell.length_b   1.000
_cell.length_c   1.000
_cell.angle_alpha   90.00
_cell.angle_beta   90.00
_cell.angle_gamma   90.00
#
_symmetry.space_group_name_H-M   'P 1'
#
loop_
_entity.id
_entity.type
_entity.pdbx_description
1 polymer ?
#
loop_
_entity_poly.entity_id
_entity_poly.type
_entity_poly.pdbx_seq_one_letter_code
_entity_poly.pdbx_strand_id
1 'polypeptide(L)'
;SELSRRATIDDLRTSIIAQNKINETLCAEQCVGRWIWRSGRVKTNNHVPWNVQVSNSAPNVYLWEKDRGVIGVVQAGLYEITFGFYSQKKPSIQVLVNGEPILSAMNTASYVVHHSSGRLMAVGSHPSGNITGLTMIDFIALPNNANIAITYTGEDGAEGFLGLKKLG
;
A
#
# COMPACT_ATOMS: atom_id res chain seq x y z
N SER A 1 5.11 45.21 -26.98
CA SER A 1 5.84 44.83 -28.20
C SER A 1 5.88 43.31 -28.29
N GLU A 2 6.04 42.75 -29.49
CA GLU A 2 6.09 41.30 -29.74
C GLU A 2 7.23 40.59 -28.97
N LEU A 3 8.29 41.34 -28.66
CA LEU A 3 9.40 40.94 -27.79
C LEU A 3 8.99 40.63 -26.35
N SER A 4 8.16 41.48 -25.72
CA SER A 4 7.70 41.21 -24.35
C SER A 4 6.90 39.93 -24.24
N ARG A 5 6.06 39.63 -25.25
CA ARG A 5 5.23 38.42 -25.27
C ARG A 5 6.05 37.14 -25.44
N ARG A 6 7.15 37.17 -26.21
CA ARG A 6 8.09 36.05 -26.34
C ARG A 6 8.86 35.80 -25.05
N ALA A 7 9.34 36.86 -24.39
CA ALA A 7 10.00 36.74 -23.09
C ALA A 7 9.10 36.07 -22.04
N THR A 8 7.82 36.46 -21.97
CA THR A 8 6.87 35.87 -21.01
C THR A 8 6.62 34.38 -21.28
N ILE A 9 6.65 33.93 -22.54
CA ILE A 9 6.45 32.52 -22.90
C ILE A 9 7.68 31.67 -22.53
N ASP A 10 8.89 32.19 -22.73
CA ASP A 10 10.11 31.48 -22.37
C ASP A 10 10.31 31.43 -20.85
N ASP A 11 9.93 32.49 -20.12
CA ASP A 11 9.88 32.49 -18.66
C ASP A 11 8.87 31.46 -18.13
N LEU A 12 7.71 31.33 -18.78
CA LEU A 12 6.70 30.32 -18.44
C LEU A 12 7.23 28.90 -18.66
N ARG A 13 7.90 28.65 -19.79
CA ARG A 13 8.51 27.33 -20.10
C ARG A 13 9.61 26.97 -19.11
N THR A 14 10.45 27.94 -18.76
CA THR A 14 11.52 27.75 -17.77
C THR A 14 10.94 27.41 -16.41
N SER A 15 9.86 28.09 -16.01
CA SER A 15 9.13 27.82 -14.77
C SER A 15 8.50 26.41 -14.77
N ILE A 16 7.90 25.98 -15.88
CA ILE A 16 7.35 24.63 -16.04
C ILE A 16 8.44 23.56 -15.91
N ILE A 17 9.60 23.76 -16.55
CA ILE A 17 10.73 22.82 -16.49
C ILE A 17 11.28 22.73 -15.07
N ALA A 18 11.42 23.87 -14.38
CA ALA A 18 11.85 23.90 -12.98
C ALA A 18 10.85 23.18 -12.06
N GLN A 19 9.54 23.42 -12.25
CA GLN A 19 8.48 22.75 -11.51
C GLN A 19 8.51 21.23 -11.72
N ASN A 20 8.71 20.77 -12.96
CA ASN A 20 8.82 19.35 -13.29
C ASN A 20 10.03 18.70 -12.61
N LYS A 21 11.19 19.36 -12.60
CA LYS A 21 12.38 18.87 -11.88
C LYS A 21 12.16 18.77 -10.38
N ILE A 22 11.48 19.76 -9.79
CA ILE A 22 11.14 19.73 -8.36
C ILE A 22 10.19 18.55 -8.10
N ASN A 23 9.16 18.37 -8.93
CA ASN A 23 8.22 17.25 -8.81
C ASN A 23 8.92 15.90 -8.97
N GLU A 24 9.80 15.74 -9.96
CA GLU A 24 10.59 14.53 -10.18
C GLU A 24 11.50 14.21 -8.99
N THR A 25 12.14 15.24 -8.42
CA THR A 25 13.00 15.09 -7.25
C THR A 25 12.19 14.69 -6.01
N LEU A 26 11.04 15.34 -5.78
CA LEU A 26 10.14 15.02 -4.67
C LEU A 26 9.52 13.61 -4.81
N CYS A 27 9.17 13.21 -6.04
CA CYS A 27 8.68 11.86 -6.34
C CYS A 27 9.76 10.80 -6.16
N ALA A 28 11.03 11.11 -6.48
CA ALA A 28 12.16 10.23 -6.23
C ALA A 28 12.47 10.08 -4.73
N GLU A 29 12.34 11.16 -3.94
CA GLU A 29 12.49 11.14 -2.49
C GLU A 29 11.31 10.46 -1.77
N GLN A 30 10.15 10.37 -2.41
CA GLN A 30 8.95 9.72 -1.86
C GLN A 30 8.39 8.67 -2.82
N CYS A 31 9.09 7.53 -2.95
CA CYS A 31 8.55 6.36 -3.65
C CYS A 31 7.43 5.73 -2.80
N VAL A 32 6.18 6.12 -3.07
CA VAL A 32 4.98 5.68 -2.32
C VAL A 32 3.94 5.07 -3.26
N GLY A 33 3.41 3.91 -2.87
CA GLY A 33 2.26 3.27 -3.49
C GLY A 33 1.14 3.06 -2.49
N ARG A 34 -0.12 3.25 -2.89
CA ARG A 34 -1.33 3.02 -2.08
C ARG A 34 -2.44 2.40 -2.90
N TRP A 35 -3.01 1.31 -2.39
CA TRP A 35 -4.06 0.56 -3.05
C TRP A 35 -5.19 0.19 -2.08
N ILE A 36 -6.40 0.06 -2.62
CA ILE A 36 -7.60 -0.31 -1.89
C ILE A 36 -8.18 -1.61 -2.46
N TRP A 37 -8.54 -2.50 -1.55
CA TRP A 37 -9.40 -3.64 -1.79
C TRP A 37 -10.81 -3.34 -1.26
N ARG A 38 -11.78 -3.39 -2.16
CA ARG A 38 -13.19 -3.08 -1.87
C ARG A 38 -14.17 -4.10 -2.45
N SER A 39 -13.67 -5.13 -3.13
CA SER A 39 -14.54 -6.18 -3.68
C SER A 39 -15.11 -7.10 -2.61
N GLY A 40 -14.52 -7.12 -1.41
CA GLY A 40 -14.92 -8.01 -0.32
C GLY A 40 -14.70 -9.48 -0.61
N ARG A 41 -14.01 -9.82 -1.71
CA ARG A 41 -13.74 -11.20 -2.15
C ARG A 41 -12.26 -11.37 -2.49
N VAL A 42 -11.66 -12.40 -1.92
CA VAL A 42 -10.28 -12.82 -2.21
C VAL A 42 -10.21 -13.66 -3.49
N LYS A 43 -9.01 -13.77 -4.08
CA LYS A 43 -8.70 -14.69 -5.18
C LYS A 43 -8.22 -16.04 -4.64
N THR A 44 -7.85 -16.95 -5.56
CA THR A 44 -7.18 -18.21 -5.24
C THR A 44 -6.03 -18.00 -4.26
N ASN A 45 -5.82 -18.95 -3.35
CA ASN A 45 -4.84 -18.88 -2.26
C ASN A 45 -5.07 -17.71 -1.28
N ASN A 46 -6.32 -17.22 -1.17
CA ASN A 46 -6.71 -16.13 -0.28
C ASN A 46 -6.01 -14.79 -0.57
N HIS A 47 -5.46 -14.60 -1.79
CA HIS A 47 -4.80 -13.36 -2.16
C HIS A 47 -5.81 -12.22 -2.28
N VAL A 48 -5.49 -11.07 -1.69
CA VAL A 48 -6.29 -9.85 -1.76
C VAL A 48 -6.13 -9.19 -3.14
N PRO A 49 -7.17 -9.10 -3.98
CA PRO A 49 -7.08 -8.43 -5.27
C PRO A 49 -7.19 -6.90 -5.10
N TRP A 50 -6.11 -6.17 -5.33
CA TRP A 50 -6.10 -4.71 -5.21
C TRP A 50 -6.89 -4.06 -6.37
N ASN A 51 -8.09 -3.56 -6.07
CA ASN A 51 -9.05 -3.11 -7.10
C ASN A 51 -8.81 -1.66 -7.55
N VAL A 52 -8.25 -0.83 -6.67
CA VAL A 52 -8.10 0.61 -6.88
C VAL A 52 -6.68 1.03 -6.51
N GLN A 53 -6.00 1.72 -7.42
CA GLN A 53 -4.78 2.47 -7.10
C GLN A 53 -5.18 3.88 -6.70
N VAL A 54 -4.90 4.25 -5.44
CA VAL A 54 -5.13 5.60 -4.93
C VAL A 54 -3.96 6.51 -5.31
N SER A 55 -2.74 5.99 -5.23
CA SER A 55 -1.53 6.72 -5.59
C SER A 55 -0.41 5.74 -5.93
N ASN A 56 0.44 6.12 -6.88
CA ASN A 56 1.70 5.44 -7.18
C ASN A 56 2.65 6.50 -7.74
N SER A 57 3.51 7.05 -6.89
CA SER A 57 4.47 8.10 -7.28
C SER A 57 5.71 7.56 -8.00
N ALA A 58 5.89 6.23 -8.02
CA ALA A 58 7.03 5.56 -8.63
C ALA A 58 6.57 4.31 -9.41
N PRO A 59 5.85 4.47 -10.53
CA PRO A 59 5.27 3.35 -11.30
C PRO A 59 6.33 2.45 -11.95
N ASN A 60 7.57 2.93 -12.08
CA ASN A 60 8.73 2.13 -12.49
C ASN A 60 9.29 1.26 -11.33
N VAL A 61 8.92 1.56 -10.09
CA VAL A 61 9.30 0.78 -8.89
C VAL A 61 8.16 -0.16 -8.50
N TYR A 62 6.93 0.35 -8.47
CA TYR A 62 5.75 -0.40 -8.07
C TYR A 62 4.91 -0.81 -9.29
N LEU A 63 5.06 -2.07 -9.67
CA LEU A 63 4.32 -2.69 -10.76
C LEU A 63 3.00 -3.22 -10.23
N TRP A 64 1.93 -2.46 -10.45
CA TRP A 64 0.58 -2.83 -10.06
C TRP A 64 -0.30 -3.05 -11.29
N GLU A 65 -1.14 -4.06 -11.22
CA GLU A 65 -2.21 -4.33 -12.19
C GLU A 65 -3.53 -4.47 -11.45
N LYS A 66 -4.58 -3.90 -12.04
CA LYS A 66 -5.91 -3.93 -11.44
C LYS A 66 -6.37 -5.35 -11.17
N ASP A 67 -6.92 -5.56 -9.97
CA ASP A 67 -7.46 -6.82 -9.48
C ASP A 67 -6.40 -7.92 -9.31
N ARG A 68 -5.11 -7.67 -9.58
CA ARG A 68 -4.05 -8.64 -9.30
C ARG A 68 -3.79 -8.70 -7.79
N GLY A 69 -3.47 -9.91 -7.31
CA GLY A 69 -3.17 -10.13 -5.89
C GLY A 69 -1.72 -9.85 -5.51
N VAL A 70 -0.91 -9.35 -6.45
CA VAL A 70 0.54 -9.19 -6.32
C VAL A 70 0.91 -7.80 -6.81
N ILE A 71 1.78 -7.14 -6.04
CA ILE A 71 2.45 -5.90 -6.40
C ILE A 71 3.93 -6.20 -6.59
N GLY A 72 4.45 -5.95 -7.79
CA GLY A 72 5.88 -6.08 -8.06
C GLY A 72 6.63 -4.87 -7.52
N VAL A 73 7.77 -5.10 -6.87
CA VAL A 73 8.69 -4.08 -6.36
C VAL A 73 10.04 -4.30 -7.03
N VAL A 74 10.38 -3.45 -7.99
CA VAL A 74 11.57 -3.65 -8.85
C VAL A 74 12.86 -3.44 -8.06
N GLN A 75 12.90 -2.43 -7.20
CA GLN A 75 14.12 -2.03 -6.50
C GLN A 75 14.24 -2.70 -5.14
N ALA A 76 15.41 -3.25 -4.83
CA ALA A 76 15.77 -3.63 -3.48
C ALA A 76 15.82 -2.41 -2.54
N GLY A 77 15.71 -2.67 -1.23
CA GLY A 77 15.86 -1.65 -0.20
C GLY A 77 15.01 -1.92 1.03
N LEU A 78 14.97 -0.93 1.92
CA LEU A 78 14.09 -0.92 3.08
C LEU A 78 12.79 -0.21 2.74
N TYR A 79 11.68 -0.83 3.11
CA TYR A 79 10.34 -0.33 2.84
C TYR A 79 9.52 -0.31 4.12
N GLU A 80 8.77 0.76 4.31
CA GLU A 80 7.61 0.77 5.22
C GLU A 80 6.44 0.10 4.49
N ILE A 81 5.82 -0.87 5.15
CA ILE A 81 4.55 -1.47 4.74
C ILE A 81 3.47 -1.07 5.74
N THR A 82 2.37 -0.54 5.22
CA THR A 82 1.23 -0.11 6.04
C THR A 82 -0.03 -0.74 5.47
N PHE A 83 -0.81 -1.44 6.28
CA PHE A 83 -2.07 -2.04 5.83
C PHE A 83 -3.15 -2.01 6.90
N GLY A 84 -4.39 -2.17 6.45
CA GLY A 84 -5.56 -2.27 7.32
C GLY A 84 -6.66 -3.08 6.68
N PHE A 85 -7.35 -3.89 7.49
CA PHE A 85 -8.47 -4.72 7.08
C PHE A 85 -9.65 -4.56 8.04
N TYR A 86 -10.79 -4.19 7.49
CA TYR A 86 -12.01 -3.83 8.21
C TYR A 86 -13.08 -4.88 7.94
N SER A 87 -13.36 -5.69 8.95
CA SER A 87 -14.37 -6.75 8.95
C SER A 87 -15.05 -6.81 10.33
N GLN A 88 -16.27 -7.34 10.41
CA GLN A 88 -17.01 -7.52 11.66
C GLN A 88 -16.27 -8.47 12.61
N LYS A 89 -15.69 -9.54 12.05
CA LYS A 89 -14.83 -10.49 12.78
C LYS A 89 -13.36 -10.19 12.51
N LYS A 90 -12.51 -10.36 13.53
CA LYS A 90 -11.06 -10.17 13.40
C LYS A 90 -10.50 -11.15 12.35
N PRO A 91 -9.88 -10.67 11.26
CA PRO A 91 -9.31 -11.53 10.23
C PRO A 91 -7.91 -12.03 10.63
N SER A 92 -7.42 -13.04 9.91
CA SER A 92 -6.01 -13.44 9.89
C SER A 92 -5.37 -12.93 8.60
N ILE A 93 -4.28 -12.19 8.73
CA ILE A 93 -3.58 -11.57 7.60
C ILE A 93 -2.15 -12.09 7.55
N GLN A 94 -1.65 -12.41 6.36
CA GLN A 94 -0.22 -12.64 6.15
C GLN A 94 0.33 -11.78 5.03
N VAL A 95 1.55 -11.29 5.23
CA VAL A 95 2.32 -10.62 4.18
C VAL A 95 3.28 -11.63 3.59
N LEU A 96 3.25 -11.77 2.27
CA LEU A 96 4.12 -12.68 1.53
C LEU A 96 5.09 -11.87 0.68
N VAL A 97 6.37 -12.25 0.73
CA VAL A 97 7.40 -11.79 -0.20
C VAL A 97 7.81 -12.98 -1.05
N ASN A 98 7.66 -12.86 -2.37
CA ASN A 98 7.99 -13.92 -3.33
C ASN A 98 7.26 -15.25 -3.05
N GLY A 99 6.06 -15.19 -2.47
CA GLY A 99 5.26 -16.36 -2.12
C GLY A 99 5.55 -16.95 -0.74
N GLU A 100 6.56 -16.44 -0.02
CA GLU A 100 6.89 -16.88 1.33
C GLU A 100 6.31 -15.91 2.39
N PRO A 101 5.57 -16.41 3.40
CA PRO A 101 5.06 -15.56 4.48
C PRO A 101 6.20 -14.98 5.32
N ILE A 102 6.26 -13.64 5.42
CA ILE A 102 7.25 -12.93 6.24
C ILE A 102 6.62 -12.32 7.50
N LEU A 103 5.32 -12.05 7.49
CA LEU A 103 4.57 -11.46 8.60
C LEU A 103 3.21 -12.15 8.72
N SER A 104 2.75 -12.36 9.95
CA SER A 104 1.41 -12.88 10.23
C SER A 104 0.77 -12.12 11.38
N ALA A 105 -0.37 -11.49 11.11
CA ALA A 105 -1.18 -10.84 12.12
C ALA A 105 -2.35 -11.78 12.48
N MET A 106 -2.20 -12.50 13.61
CA MET A 106 -3.11 -13.58 14.02
C MET A 106 -3.87 -13.29 15.32
N ASN A 107 -4.92 -14.08 15.56
CA ASN A 107 -5.77 -14.04 16.76
C ASN A 107 -5.36 -15.09 17.79
N THR A 108 -4.12 -15.04 18.27
CA THR A 108 -3.72 -15.88 19.40
C THR A 108 -3.05 -15.01 20.46
N ALA A 109 -3.59 -15.07 21.67
CA ALA A 109 -2.90 -14.51 22.83
C ALA A 109 -1.55 -15.22 22.93
N SER A 110 -0.47 -14.45 22.89
CA SER A 110 0.91 -14.90 23.10
C SER A 110 1.58 -15.57 21.89
N TYR A 111 2.24 -14.78 21.05
CA TYR A 111 3.69 -14.89 20.80
C TYR A 111 4.23 -13.48 20.56
N VAL A 112 5.36 -13.16 21.20
CA VAL A 112 6.03 -11.86 21.11
C VAL A 112 6.82 -11.79 19.80
N VAL A 113 6.39 -10.95 18.85
CA VAL A 113 7.25 -9.92 18.25
C VAL A 113 6.37 -8.68 18.08
N HIS A 114 6.73 -7.63 18.81
CA HIS A 114 5.95 -6.44 19.16
C HIS A 114 5.30 -5.70 17.97
N HIS A 115 3.99 -5.86 17.71
CA HIS A 115 3.22 -4.90 16.91
C HIS A 115 1.80 -4.74 17.49
N SER A 116 1.35 -3.49 17.60
CA SER A 116 0.31 -2.93 18.48
C SER A 116 -1.14 -3.39 18.25
N SER A 117 -1.36 -4.59 17.72
CA SER A 117 -2.69 -5.19 17.62
C SER A 117 -3.04 -5.88 18.94
N GLY A 118 -3.22 -5.09 20.01
CA GLY A 118 -3.87 -5.57 21.23
C GLY A 118 -5.17 -6.32 20.89
N ARG A 119 -5.61 -7.24 21.75
CA ARG A 119 -6.79 -8.07 21.51
C ARG A 119 -8.00 -7.19 21.15
N LEU A 120 -8.28 -7.04 19.86
CA LEU A 120 -9.46 -6.35 19.35
C LEU A 120 -10.66 -7.13 19.87
N MET A 121 -11.25 -6.63 20.95
CA MET A 121 -12.54 -7.10 21.43
C MET A 121 -13.58 -6.59 20.44
N ALA A 122 -14.33 -7.49 19.82
CA ALA A 122 -15.50 -7.09 19.06
C ALA A 122 -16.51 -6.52 20.06
N VAL A 123 -16.62 -5.19 20.14
CA VAL A 123 -17.53 -4.50 21.07
C VAL A 123 -18.99 -4.56 20.59
N GLY A 124 -19.24 -5.19 19.43
CA GLY A 124 -20.55 -5.32 18.78
C GLY A 124 -20.54 -4.74 17.37
N SER A 125 -21.67 -4.81 16.68
CA SER A 125 -21.86 -4.21 15.35
C SER A 125 -22.13 -2.72 15.47
N HIS A 126 -21.44 -1.89 14.69
CA HIS A 126 -21.73 -0.47 14.58
C HIS A 126 -22.75 -0.21 13.43
N PRO A 127 -23.74 0.71 13.59
CA PRO A 127 -24.74 0.98 12.56
C PRO A 127 -24.17 1.39 11.20
N SER A 128 -22.99 2.04 11.19
CA SER A 128 -22.27 2.44 9.96
C SER A 128 -21.33 1.38 9.40
N GLY A 129 -21.44 0.11 9.83
CA GLY A 129 -20.60 -0.99 9.35
C GLY A 129 -19.26 -1.13 10.07
N ASN A 130 -18.24 -1.60 9.35
CA ASN A 130 -16.93 -1.96 9.89
C ASN A 130 -16.04 -0.72 10.10
N ILE A 131 -16.25 0.01 11.19
CA ILE A 131 -15.53 1.26 11.48
C ILE A 131 -14.15 1.06 12.10
N THR A 132 -13.86 -0.14 12.62
CA THR A 132 -12.56 -0.54 13.15
C THR A 132 -12.07 -1.80 12.44
N GLY A 133 -10.77 -2.03 12.48
CA GLY A 133 -10.14 -3.12 11.75
C GLY A 133 -8.80 -3.50 12.34
N LEU A 134 -8.21 -4.56 11.78
CA LEU A 134 -6.83 -4.94 12.05
C LEU A 134 -5.92 -4.07 11.19
N THR A 135 -5.06 -3.28 11.81
CA THR A 135 -4.10 -2.41 11.12
C THR A 135 -2.67 -2.70 11.57
N MET A 136 -1.73 -2.47 10.67
CA MET A 136 -0.30 -2.68 10.92
C MET A 136 0.53 -1.68 10.13
N ILE A 137 1.60 -1.23 10.77
CA ILE A 137 2.73 -0.55 10.14
C ILE A 137 3.96 -1.34 10.54
N ASP A 138 4.77 -1.72 9.56
CA ASP A 138 6.02 -2.44 9.78
C ASP A 138 7.07 -2.06 8.73
N PHE A 139 8.29 -2.53 8.91
CA PHE A 139 9.43 -2.24 8.04
C PHE A 139 10.07 -3.53 7.54
N ILE A 140 10.18 -3.67 6.22
CA ILE A 140 10.65 -4.90 5.57
C ILE A 140 11.83 -4.59 4.65
N ALA A 141 12.79 -5.52 4.61
CA ALA A 141 13.87 -5.51 3.62
C ALA A 141 13.44 -6.33 2.40
N LEU A 142 13.47 -5.72 1.22
CA LEU A 142 13.09 -6.38 -0.03
C LEU A 142 14.31 -6.62 -0.93
N PRO A 143 14.41 -7.81 -1.56
CA PRO A 143 15.36 -8.04 -2.64
C PRO A 143 14.91 -7.30 -3.91
N ASN A 144 15.78 -7.29 -4.93
CA ASN A 144 15.39 -6.79 -6.26
C ASN A 144 14.28 -7.67 -6.85
N ASN A 145 13.36 -7.04 -7.58
CA ASN A 145 12.23 -7.69 -8.24
C ASN A 145 11.37 -8.55 -7.30
N ALA A 146 11.11 -8.04 -6.09
CA ALA A 146 10.27 -8.70 -5.11
C ALA A 146 8.78 -8.65 -5.52
N ASN A 147 8.03 -9.69 -5.18
CA ASN A 147 6.58 -9.74 -5.30
C ASN A 147 5.95 -9.66 -3.93
N ILE A 148 5.14 -8.64 -3.68
CA ILE A 148 4.37 -8.49 -2.44
C ILE A 148 2.95 -8.97 -2.66
N ALA A 149 2.49 -9.88 -1.81
CA ALA A 149 1.10 -10.31 -1.75
C ALA A 149 0.59 -10.27 -0.30
N ILE A 150 -0.71 -10.05 -0.15
CA ILE A 150 -1.39 -10.18 1.14
C ILE A 150 -2.40 -11.30 1.05
N THR A 151 -2.36 -12.22 2.02
CA THR A 151 -3.43 -13.20 2.23
C THR A 151 -4.41 -12.69 3.27
N TYR A 152 -5.70 -12.84 2.98
CA TYR A 152 -6.78 -12.50 3.90
C TYR A 152 -7.61 -13.76 4.18
N THR A 153 -7.70 -14.14 5.45
CA THR A 153 -8.64 -15.18 5.91
C THR A 153 -9.59 -14.57 6.92
N GLY A 154 -10.86 -14.51 6.56
CA GLY A 154 -11.91 -13.88 7.34
C GLY A 154 -13.25 -14.04 6.65
N GLU A 155 -14.19 -13.17 6.97
CA GLU A 155 -15.51 -13.17 6.34
C GLU A 155 -15.52 -12.34 5.04
N ASP A 156 -16.50 -12.62 4.20
CA ASP A 156 -16.74 -11.83 2.98
C ASP A 156 -17.19 -10.40 3.31
N GLY A 157 -17.03 -9.50 2.34
CA GLY A 157 -17.46 -8.10 2.49
C GLY A 157 -16.50 -7.24 3.31
N ALA A 158 -15.30 -7.74 3.59
CA ALA A 158 -14.22 -6.95 4.18
C ALA A 158 -13.66 -5.92 3.19
N GLU A 159 -13.16 -4.83 3.73
CA GLU A 159 -12.43 -3.82 2.97
C GLU A 159 -11.01 -3.68 3.53
N GLY A 160 -10.08 -3.25 2.70
CA GLY A 160 -8.72 -3.04 3.17
C GLY A 160 -7.89 -2.14 2.29
N PHE A 161 -6.75 -1.75 2.81
CA PHE A 161 -5.76 -0.97 2.10
C PHE A 161 -4.36 -1.54 2.28
N LEU A 162 -3.50 -1.25 1.32
CA LEU A 162 -2.06 -1.48 1.39
C LEU A 162 -1.32 -0.22 0.95
N GLY A 163 -0.31 0.14 1.71
CA GLY A 163 0.65 1.19 1.43
C GLY A 163 2.06 0.64 1.46
N LEU A 164 2.89 1.09 0.52
CA LEU A 164 4.32 0.83 0.48
C LEU A 164 5.06 2.16 0.34
N LYS A 165 6.12 2.35 1.12
CA LYS A 165 7.00 3.51 1.02
C LYS A 165 8.45 3.08 1.10
N LYS A 166 9.25 3.42 0.10
CA LYS A 166 10.71 3.19 0.15
C LYS A 166 11.35 4.18 1.12
N LEU A 167 12.31 3.72 1.91
CA LEU A 167 13.00 4.52 2.92
C LEU A 167 14.43 4.94 2.50
N GLY A 168 15.06 4.19 1.60
CA GLY A 168 16.40 4.41 1.08
C GLY A 168 16.71 3.44 -0.07
#